data_AF-A0A7C1ADV7-F1
#
_entry.id   AF-A0A7C1ADV7-F1
#
_cell.length_a   1.000
_cell.length_b   1.000
_cell.length_c   1.000
_cell.angle_alpha   90.00
_cell.angle_beta   90.00
_cell.angle_gamma   90.00
#
_symmetry.space_group_name_H-M   'P 1'
#
loop_
_entity.id
_entity.type
_entity.pdbx_description
1 polymer ?
#
loop_
_entity_poly.entity_id
_entity_poly.type
_entity_poly.pdbx_seq_one_letter_code
_entity_poly.pdbx_strand_id
1 'polypeptide(L)'
;EEIFGDGAASVIVGNENVIANLVDSHSVSYDFIDHWRADGDSFDRQWEDRFIRDIGYKNFILEAINGLLKKCSVEMKDIAKVAFPCLYAGDFNGICKKLGLGSGQIQDPLLLNVGYTGTANPLMLLAAALEDAKPGDKILVASYGTGSDALLFEVTQEIENIKGKRRGIKKHLESKRELDSYERMAVFRELLPIEKGIRGEIVVQFTAISELWRSRRQILGLCGTKCKKCGTPQFPSQLVCVNPECGAIGQMEDYRFSEKKGTLFTYTADSLAYSPSPPAIYGMVDFDGGGRYWFDLTDTDADDVKVGLKVEMSFRKKYVDKKFGVHAYFWKAVPVME
;
A
#
# COMPACT_ATOMS: atom_id res chain seq x y z
N GLU A 1 10.43 -15.72 10.29
CA GLU A 1 9.13 -15.00 10.24
C GLU A 1 9.18 -13.63 10.90
N GLU A 2 9.86 -13.48 12.05
CA GLU A 2 9.89 -12.27 12.89
C GLU A 2 10.22 -10.95 12.16
N ILE A 3 10.98 -11.01 11.05
CA ILE A 3 11.37 -9.82 10.30
C ILE A 3 10.41 -9.45 9.16
N PHE A 4 9.44 -10.30 8.79
CA PHE A 4 8.62 -10.07 7.60
C PHE A 4 7.50 -9.05 7.86
N GLY A 5 7.25 -8.23 6.84
CA GLY A 5 6.18 -7.24 6.81
C GLY A 5 5.33 -7.36 5.56
N ASP A 6 4.11 -6.85 5.63
CA ASP A 6 3.23 -6.72 4.47
C ASP A 6 3.21 -5.25 4.01
N GLY A 7 3.55 -5.00 2.74
CA GLY A 7 3.61 -3.65 2.20
C GLY A 7 3.58 -3.62 0.69
N ALA A 8 3.18 -2.48 0.14
CA ALA A 8 3.14 -2.24 -1.29
C ALA A 8 3.52 -0.80 -1.56
N ALA A 9 4.25 -0.59 -2.66
CA ALA A 9 4.53 0.72 -3.21
C ALA A 9 4.19 0.70 -4.70
N SER A 10 3.75 1.86 -5.21
CA SER A 10 3.48 2.04 -6.63
C SER A 10 4.12 3.33 -7.10
N VAL A 11 4.67 3.30 -8.30
CA VAL A 11 5.30 4.45 -8.95
C VAL A 11 4.69 4.64 -10.33
N ILE A 12 4.49 5.90 -10.73
CA ILE A 12 4.05 6.26 -12.07
C ILE A 12 5.28 6.78 -12.80
N VAL A 13 5.60 6.16 -13.94
CA VAL A 13 6.72 6.56 -14.79
C VAL A 13 6.18 7.43 -15.92
N GLY A 14 6.85 8.55 -16.18
CA GLY A 14 6.50 9.50 -17.23
C GLY A 14 7.66 10.42 -17.53
N ASN A 15 7.49 11.32 -18.49
CA ASN A 15 8.52 12.25 -18.95
C ASN A 15 8.18 13.72 -18.64
N GLU A 16 6.98 13.98 -18.11
CA GLU A 16 6.46 15.32 -17.84
C GLU A 16 6.07 15.43 -16.36
N ASN A 17 6.31 16.59 -15.75
CA ASN A 17 5.97 16.89 -14.35
C ASN A 17 6.45 15.81 -13.35
N VAL A 18 7.64 15.27 -13.59
CA VAL A 18 8.24 14.20 -12.77
C VAL A 18 8.84 14.77 -11.50
N ILE A 19 8.59 14.13 -10.36
CA ILE A 19 9.12 14.54 -9.05
C ILE A 19 10.58 14.15 -8.82
N ALA A 20 11.06 13.16 -9.58
CA ALA A 20 12.44 12.70 -9.54
C ALA A 20 12.80 12.11 -10.89
N ASN A 21 13.97 12.49 -11.41
CA ASN A 21 14.52 11.94 -12.64
C ASN A 21 15.39 10.74 -12.30
N LEU A 22 15.20 9.62 -13.01
CA LEU A 22 16.17 8.53 -12.98
C LEU A 22 17.41 8.98 -13.76
N VAL A 23 18.53 9.15 -13.06
CA VAL A 23 19.82 9.54 -13.66
C VAL A 23 20.44 8.35 -14.38
N ASP A 24 20.58 7.23 -13.65
CA ASP A 24 21.08 5.98 -14.21
C ASP A 24 20.75 4.79 -13.30
N SER A 25 20.99 3.58 -13.80
CA SER A 25 20.88 2.32 -13.09
C SER A 25 22.08 1.39 -13.32
N HIS A 26 22.31 0.51 -12.35
CA HIS A 26 23.29 -0.56 -12.44
C HIS A 26 22.77 -1.81 -11.73
N SER A 27 22.85 -2.95 -12.40
CA SER A 27 22.30 -4.22 -11.94
C SER A 27 23.37 -5.29 -11.94
N VAL A 28 23.40 -6.09 -10.89
CA VAL A 28 24.19 -7.32 -10.80
C VAL A 28 23.25 -8.50 -10.60
N SER A 29 23.54 -9.62 -11.25
CA SER A 29 22.70 -10.82 -11.20
C SER A 29 23.58 -12.05 -11.08
N TYR A 30 23.21 -12.95 -10.17
CA TYR A 30 23.94 -14.19 -9.92
C TYR A 30 22.95 -15.35 -9.81
N ASP A 31 23.42 -16.54 -10.16
CA ASP A 31 22.73 -17.80 -9.88
C ASP A 31 22.90 -18.14 -8.38
N PHE A 32 22.33 -17.29 -7.52
CA PHE A 32 22.43 -17.36 -6.07
C PHE A 32 21.04 -17.60 -5.47
N ILE A 33 20.81 -18.79 -4.96
CA ILE A 33 19.53 -19.16 -4.34
C ILE A 33 19.66 -18.95 -2.83
N ASP A 34 19.16 -17.82 -2.35
CA ASP A 34 19.10 -17.48 -0.94
C ASP A 34 17.83 -18.02 -0.27
N HIS A 35 16.70 -17.91 -0.96
CA HIS A 35 15.42 -18.46 -0.52
C HIS A 35 14.57 -18.90 -1.71
N TRP A 36 13.62 -19.80 -1.48
CA TRP A 36 12.73 -20.32 -2.52
C TRP A 36 11.41 -20.81 -1.93
N ARG A 37 10.37 -20.82 -2.77
CA ARG A 37 9.07 -21.41 -2.44
C ARG A 37 8.66 -22.35 -3.57
N ALA A 38 8.61 -23.65 -3.29
CA ALA A 38 8.23 -24.65 -4.27
C ALA A 38 6.72 -24.61 -4.56
N ASP A 39 6.31 -25.21 -5.68
CA ASP A 39 4.88 -25.38 -5.97
C ASP A 39 4.22 -26.23 -4.87
N GLY A 40 3.06 -25.78 -4.39
CA GLY A 40 2.36 -26.35 -3.24
C GLY A 40 2.89 -25.96 -1.86
N ASP A 41 4.07 -25.34 -1.73
CA ASP A 41 4.56 -24.87 -0.44
C ASP A 41 3.78 -23.62 0.01
N SER A 42 3.26 -23.68 1.24
CA SER A 42 2.58 -22.54 1.88
C SER A 42 3.55 -21.52 2.46
N PHE A 43 4.78 -21.93 2.76
CA PHE A 43 5.80 -21.10 3.40
C PHE A 43 7.06 -21.02 2.56
N ASP A 44 7.75 -19.90 2.70
CA ASP A 44 9.07 -19.68 2.13
C ASP A 44 10.12 -20.56 2.81
N ARG A 45 11.09 -21.05 2.04
CA ARG A 45 12.25 -21.79 2.55
C ARG A 45 13.49 -20.94 2.37
N GLN A 46 14.31 -20.88 3.41
CA GLN A 46 15.55 -20.13 3.39
C GLN A 46 16.74 -21.08 3.51
N TRP A 47 17.82 -20.81 2.77
CA TRP A 47 19.09 -21.51 2.94
C TRP A 47 19.83 -21.04 4.21
N GLU A 48 21.07 -21.50 4.41
CA GLU A 48 21.90 -21.11 5.54
C GLU A 48 22.13 -19.59 5.61
N ASP A 49 21.65 -18.95 6.67
CA ASP A 49 21.76 -17.50 6.93
C ASP A 49 23.17 -16.94 6.74
N ARG A 50 24.17 -17.66 7.24
CA ARG A 50 25.56 -17.22 7.16
C ARG A 50 26.04 -17.15 5.71
N PHE A 51 25.68 -18.13 4.88
CA PHE A 51 26.05 -18.15 3.47
C PHE A 51 25.40 -16.98 2.72
N ILE A 52 24.10 -16.75 2.95
CA ILE A 52 23.33 -15.65 2.35
C ILE A 52 23.96 -14.30 2.69
N ARG A 53 24.27 -14.09 3.98
CA ARG A 53 24.87 -12.86 4.48
C ARG A 53 26.28 -12.62 3.92
N ASP A 54 27.16 -13.61 4.04
CA ASP A 54 28.60 -13.44 3.81
C ASP A 54 28.94 -13.39 2.31
N ILE A 55 28.20 -14.15 1.48
CA ILE A 55 28.42 -14.25 0.04
C ILE A 55 27.48 -13.34 -0.75
N GLY A 56 26.20 -13.30 -0.40
CA GLY A 56 25.17 -12.58 -1.15
C GLY A 56 24.98 -11.14 -0.67
N TYR A 57 24.16 -10.96 0.36
CA TYR A 57 23.62 -9.68 0.83
C TYR A 57 24.62 -8.53 0.85
N LYS A 58 25.76 -8.73 1.51
CA LYS A 58 26.77 -7.68 1.65
C LYS A 58 27.47 -7.37 0.34
N ASN A 59 27.84 -8.38 -0.43
CA ASN A 59 28.67 -8.20 -1.62
C ASN A 59 27.84 -7.64 -2.77
N PHE A 60 26.63 -8.16 -2.99
CA PHE A 60 25.78 -7.76 -4.11
C PHE A 60 25.36 -6.29 -4.00
N ILE A 61 24.95 -5.83 -2.81
CA ILE A 61 24.58 -4.42 -2.57
C ILE A 61 25.79 -3.51 -2.77
N LEU A 62 26.96 -3.88 -2.22
CA LEU A 62 28.18 -3.08 -2.38
C LEU A 62 28.62 -3.01 -3.85
N GLU A 63 28.54 -4.12 -4.58
CA GLU A 63 28.91 -4.16 -5.99
C GLU A 63 27.97 -3.31 -6.84
N ALA A 64 26.66 -3.46 -6.66
CA ALA A 64 25.65 -2.68 -7.37
C ALA A 64 25.81 -1.17 -7.13
N ILE A 65 25.94 -0.76 -5.87
CA ILE A 65 26.10 0.65 -5.51
C ILE A 65 27.42 1.21 -6.05
N ASN A 66 28.54 0.53 -5.85
CA ASN A 66 29.83 1.03 -6.35
C ASN A 66 29.91 1.06 -7.87
N GLY A 67 29.29 0.08 -8.55
CA GLY A 67 29.18 0.07 -10.01
C GLY A 67 28.38 1.27 -10.53
N LEU A 68 27.26 1.60 -9.88
CA LEU A 68 26.46 2.77 -10.22
C LEU A 68 27.23 4.09 -10.02
N LEU A 69 27.91 4.24 -8.88
CA LEU A 69 28.71 5.43 -8.58
C LEU A 69 29.83 5.65 -9.59
N LYS A 70 30.54 4.58 -9.96
CA LYS A 70 31.57 4.62 -11.00
C LYS A 70 30.99 5.02 -12.36
N LYS A 71 29.85 4.45 -12.73
CA LYS A 71 29.16 4.74 -14.00
C LYS A 71 28.73 6.21 -14.08
N CYS A 72 28.19 6.76 -13.00
CA CYS A 72 27.73 8.15 -12.94
C CYS A 72 28.86 9.16 -12.66
N SER A 73 30.06 8.70 -12.31
CA SER A 73 31.15 9.56 -11.80
C SER A 73 30.72 10.44 -10.62
N VAL A 74 29.94 9.87 -9.69
CA VAL A 74 29.41 10.56 -8.50
C VAL A 74 30.07 9.99 -7.25
N GLU A 75 30.40 10.84 -6.28
CA GLU A 75 30.90 10.39 -4.98
C GLU A 75 29.75 10.12 -4.00
N MET A 76 29.97 9.22 -3.04
CA MET A 76 28.96 8.92 -2.01
C MET A 76 28.59 10.15 -1.16
N LYS A 77 29.48 11.15 -1.07
CA LYS A 77 29.24 12.40 -0.35
C LYS A 77 28.20 13.29 -1.03
N ASP A 78 28.00 13.14 -2.34
CA ASP A 78 27.05 13.93 -3.12
C ASP A 78 25.61 13.38 -3.03
N ILE A 79 25.43 12.21 -2.41
CA ILE A 79 24.14 11.56 -2.27
C ILE A 79 23.47 12.05 -0.97
N ALA A 80 22.26 12.60 -1.08
CA ALA A 80 21.50 13.06 0.07
C ALA A 80 20.95 11.91 0.90
N LYS A 81 20.42 10.86 0.23
CA LYS A 81 19.84 9.68 0.88
C LYS A 81 20.22 8.38 0.17
N VAL A 82 20.51 7.35 0.95
CA VAL A 82 20.77 5.98 0.49
C VAL A 82 19.77 5.04 1.17
N ALA A 83 19.00 4.33 0.36
CA ALA A 83 17.93 3.43 0.78
C ALA A 83 18.19 2.02 0.25
N PHE A 84 18.27 1.04 1.14
CA PHE A 84 18.36 -0.37 0.79
C PHE A 84 17.74 -1.24 1.89
N PRO A 85 17.25 -2.45 1.57
CA PRO A 85 16.64 -3.35 2.54
C PRO A 85 17.59 -3.69 3.69
N CYS A 86 17.06 -3.81 4.90
CA CYS A 86 17.78 -4.31 6.07
C CYS A 86 17.34 -5.75 6.39
N LEU A 87 18.04 -6.74 5.83
CA LEU A 87 17.80 -8.15 6.18
C LEU A 87 18.47 -8.55 7.50
N TYR A 88 19.69 -8.07 7.70
CA TYR A 88 20.51 -8.35 8.88
C TYR A 88 21.02 -7.04 9.47
N ALA A 89 20.59 -6.71 10.69
CA ALA A 89 20.89 -5.41 11.31
C ALA A 89 22.40 -5.16 11.50
N GLY A 90 23.17 -6.20 11.82
CA GLY A 90 24.62 -6.12 11.94
C GLY A 90 25.30 -5.76 10.62
N ASP A 91 24.93 -6.46 9.54
CA ASP A 91 25.52 -6.28 8.21
C ASP A 91 25.04 -5.01 7.54
N PHE A 92 23.80 -4.59 7.76
CA PHE A 92 23.31 -3.29 7.32
C PHE A 92 24.24 -2.17 7.81
N ASN A 93 24.54 -2.15 9.11
CA ASN A 93 25.50 -1.20 9.67
C ASN A 93 26.92 -1.38 9.10
N GLY A 94 27.34 -2.62 8.83
CA GLY A 94 28.61 -2.93 8.19
C GLY A 94 28.72 -2.39 6.74
N ILE A 95 27.64 -2.48 5.96
CA ILE A 95 27.53 -1.96 4.60
C ILE A 95 27.57 -0.43 4.64
N CYS A 96 26.77 0.21 5.52
CA CYS A 96 26.78 1.66 5.70
C CYS A 96 28.19 2.19 6.01
N LYS A 97 28.92 1.52 6.91
CA LYS A 97 30.31 1.88 7.24
C LYS A 97 31.27 1.71 6.06
N LYS A 98 31.14 0.61 5.29
CA LYS A 98 31.98 0.37 4.11
C LYS A 98 31.73 1.39 2.98
N LEU A 99 30.48 1.84 2.84
CA LEU A 99 30.11 2.89 1.90
C LEU A 99 30.47 4.30 2.40
N GLY A 100 30.81 4.46 3.68
CA GLY A 100 31.15 5.75 4.28
C GLY A 100 29.93 6.65 4.50
N LEU A 101 28.75 6.07 4.74
CA LEU A 101 27.51 6.83 4.92
C LEU A 101 27.48 7.58 6.27
N GLY A 102 27.13 8.86 6.23
CA GLY A 102 26.75 9.62 7.42
C GLY A 102 25.37 9.19 7.93
N SER A 103 25.10 9.38 9.22
CA SER A 103 23.80 9.03 9.83
C SER A 103 22.61 9.72 9.15
N GLY A 104 22.79 10.96 8.67
CA GLY A 104 21.78 11.70 7.93
C GLY A 104 21.50 11.16 6.51
N GLN A 105 22.46 10.45 5.89
CA GLN A 105 22.31 9.89 4.55
C GLN A 105 21.57 8.55 4.55
N ILE A 106 21.54 7.85 5.68
CA ILE A 106 20.88 6.54 5.76
C ILE A 106 19.36 6.78 5.82
N GLN A 107 18.62 6.11 4.94
CA GLN A 107 17.17 6.02 5.04
C GLN A 107 16.78 4.94 6.06
N ASP A 108 15.82 5.20 6.93
CA ASP A 108 15.28 4.20 7.85
C ASP A 108 14.73 3.01 7.03
N PRO A 109 15.24 1.78 7.23
CA PRO A 109 14.80 0.59 6.48
C PRO A 109 13.39 0.12 6.84
N LEU A 110 12.70 0.79 7.77
CA LEU A 110 11.35 0.48 8.25
C LEU A 110 11.21 -0.88 8.95
N LEU A 111 12.34 -1.56 9.24
CA LEU A 111 12.36 -2.91 9.79
C LEU A 111 11.60 -3.01 11.12
N LEU A 112 11.76 -2.03 12.01
CA LEU A 112 11.11 -2.03 13.34
C LEU A 112 9.64 -1.60 13.30
N ASN A 113 9.19 -1.00 12.18
CA ASN A 113 7.84 -0.43 12.08
C ASN A 113 6.92 -1.27 11.20
N VAL A 114 7.42 -1.70 10.04
CA VAL A 114 6.67 -2.46 9.02
C VAL A 114 7.20 -3.88 8.90
N GLY A 115 8.51 -4.06 9.07
CA GLY A 115 9.21 -5.28 8.68
C GLY A 115 9.72 -5.24 7.24
N TYR A 116 10.36 -6.32 6.82
CA TYR A 116 10.84 -6.53 5.46
C TYR A 116 9.70 -6.97 4.55
N THR A 117 9.31 -6.09 3.62
CA THR A 117 8.17 -6.26 2.71
C THR A 117 8.56 -6.87 1.36
N GLY A 118 9.69 -7.58 1.30
CA GLY A 118 10.18 -8.22 0.07
C GLY A 118 10.40 -7.21 -1.07
N THR A 119 9.82 -7.52 -2.23
CA THR A 119 9.98 -6.75 -3.48
C THR A 119 9.50 -5.30 -3.38
N ALA A 120 8.53 -5.01 -2.52
CA ALA A 120 8.04 -3.65 -2.31
C ALA A 120 9.01 -2.78 -1.50
N ASN A 121 9.93 -3.39 -0.73
CA ASN A 121 10.73 -2.67 0.26
C ASN A 121 11.57 -1.55 -0.36
N PRO A 122 12.38 -1.76 -1.43
CA PRO A 122 13.18 -0.69 -2.02
C PRO A 122 12.33 0.51 -2.50
N LEU A 123 11.15 0.26 -3.05
CA LEU A 123 10.24 1.31 -3.51
C LEU A 123 9.54 2.03 -2.34
N MET A 124 9.23 1.33 -1.25
CA MET A 124 8.74 1.96 -0.02
C MET A 124 9.82 2.85 0.60
N LEU A 125 11.08 2.41 0.59
CA LEU A 125 12.20 3.23 1.06
C LEU A 125 12.45 4.44 0.17
N LEU A 126 12.30 4.30 -1.15
CA LEU A 126 12.32 5.44 -2.09
C LEU A 126 11.25 6.47 -1.73
N ALA A 127 10.00 6.02 -1.53
CA ALA A 127 8.90 6.88 -1.14
C ALA A 127 9.18 7.61 0.19
N ALA A 128 9.71 6.88 1.19
CA ALA A 128 10.09 7.46 2.48
C ALA A 128 11.22 8.50 2.34
N ALA A 129 12.20 8.27 1.47
CA ALA A 129 13.28 9.22 1.21
C ALA A 129 12.77 10.48 0.50
N LEU A 130 11.86 10.33 -0.48
CA LEU A 130 11.28 11.45 -1.24
C LEU A 130 10.42 12.38 -0.38
N GLU A 131 9.83 11.90 0.72
CA GLU A 131 9.05 12.74 1.62
C GLU A 131 9.85 13.87 2.25
N ASP A 132 11.11 13.60 2.60
CA ASP A 132 11.98 14.56 3.25
C ASP A 132 12.91 15.29 2.27
N ALA A 133 13.02 14.79 1.04
CA ALA A 133 13.91 15.32 0.02
C ALA A 133 13.56 16.75 -0.43
N LYS A 134 14.58 17.43 -0.96
CA LYS A 134 14.53 18.78 -1.53
C LYS A 134 14.90 18.73 -3.02
N PRO A 135 14.48 19.73 -3.81
CA PRO A 135 14.92 19.85 -5.20
C PRO A 135 16.46 19.87 -5.29
N GLY A 136 17.02 19.06 -6.20
CA GLY A 136 18.45 18.86 -6.38
C GLY A 136 19.06 17.74 -5.52
N ASP A 137 18.33 17.19 -4.55
CA ASP A 137 18.82 16.06 -3.76
C ASP A 137 18.99 14.82 -4.66
N LYS A 138 20.12 14.13 -4.51
CA LYS A 138 20.35 12.83 -5.13
C LYS A 138 19.97 11.72 -4.16
N ILE A 139 19.13 10.79 -4.59
CA ILE A 139 18.67 9.64 -3.81
C ILE A 139 19.13 8.36 -4.49
N LEU A 140 19.90 7.54 -3.79
CA LEU A 140 20.29 6.22 -4.25
C LEU A 140 19.39 5.17 -3.59
N VAL A 141 18.85 4.27 -4.39
CA VAL A 141 18.07 3.13 -3.91
C VAL A 141 18.69 1.85 -4.43
N ALA A 142 18.88 0.86 -3.56
CA ALA A 142 19.34 -0.47 -3.96
C ALA A 142 18.35 -1.56 -3.53
N SER A 143 18.14 -2.56 -4.38
CA SER A 143 17.39 -3.77 -4.07
C SER A 143 18.30 -4.92 -3.63
N TYR A 144 17.72 -5.99 -3.13
CA TYR A 144 18.44 -7.24 -2.89
C TYR A 144 17.54 -8.44 -3.24
N GLY A 145 18.15 -9.46 -3.84
CA GLY A 145 17.57 -10.75 -4.18
C GLY A 145 18.68 -11.67 -4.71
N THR A 146 18.46 -12.35 -5.83
CA THR A 146 19.50 -13.12 -6.56
C THR A 146 20.50 -12.21 -7.31
N GLY A 147 20.91 -11.14 -6.66
CA GLY A 147 21.52 -9.97 -7.28
C GLY A 147 21.13 -8.69 -6.54
N SER A 148 21.34 -7.55 -7.20
CA SER A 148 20.96 -6.23 -6.68
C SER A 148 20.85 -5.22 -7.82
N ASP A 149 19.80 -4.41 -7.79
CA ASP A 149 19.61 -3.27 -8.67
C ASP A 149 19.84 -1.99 -7.88
N ALA A 150 20.77 -1.15 -8.32
CA ALA A 150 20.97 0.19 -7.81
C ALA A 150 20.43 1.23 -8.80
N LEU A 151 19.64 2.17 -8.30
CA LEU A 151 19.02 3.26 -9.04
C LEU A 151 19.44 4.60 -8.41
N LEU A 152 19.84 5.56 -9.24
CA LEU A 152 20.13 6.93 -8.80
C LEU A 152 19.06 7.88 -9.32
N PHE A 153 18.42 8.58 -8.40
CA PHE A 153 17.41 9.58 -8.70
C PHE A 153 17.90 10.98 -8.35
N GLU A 154 17.54 11.97 -9.15
CA GLU A 154 17.72 13.40 -8.85
C GLU A 154 16.34 14.04 -8.68
N VAL A 155 16.09 14.62 -7.51
CA VAL A 155 14.80 15.21 -7.16
C VAL A 155 14.59 16.54 -7.88
N THR A 156 13.43 16.73 -8.48
CA THR A 156 13.09 17.94 -9.23
C THR A 156 12.32 18.94 -8.37
N GLN A 157 12.04 20.13 -8.90
CA GLN A 157 11.17 21.11 -8.23
C GLN A 157 9.72 20.63 -8.06
N GLU A 158 9.25 19.71 -8.89
CA GLU A 158 7.88 19.20 -8.85
C GLU A 158 7.55 18.44 -7.55
N ILE A 159 8.57 18.02 -6.78
CA ILE A 159 8.36 17.40 -5.48
C ILE A 159 7.57 18.31 -4.53
N GLU A 160 7.75 19.63 -4.62
CA GLU A 160 7.06 20.61 -3.77
C GLU A 160 5.54 20.63 -4.03
N ASN A 161 5.11 20.26 -5.24
CA ASN A 161 3.70 20.18 -5.58
C ASN A 161 2.97 19.04 -4.86
N ILE A 162 3.69 17.98 -4.48
CA ILE A 162 3.13 16.78 -3.86
C ILE A 162 3.42 16.72 -2.35
N LYS A 163 4.53 17.31 -1.89
CA LYS A 163 5.00 17.26 -0.50
C LYS A 163 3.91 17.70 0.48
N GLY A 164 3.63 16.87 1.47
CA GLY A 164 2.60 17.10 2.50
C GLY A 164 1.14 16.93 2.05
N LYS A 165 0.86 16.97 0.73
CA LYS A 165 -0.51 16.87 0.19
C LYS A 165 -1.01 15.43 0.02
N ARG A 166 -0.11 14.46 -0.09
CA ARG A 166 -0.45 13.03 -0.16
C ARG A 166 -0.18 12.31 1.17
N ARG A 167 -0.81 11.15 1.32
CA ARG A 167 -0.53 10.22 2.41
C ARG A 167 0.74 9.44 2.07
N GLY A 168 1.82 9.78 2.75
CA GLY A 168 3.12 9.11 2.63
C GLY A 168 3.29 7.99 3.66
N ILE A 169 4.46 7.35 3.67
CA ILE A 169 4.91 6.36 4.65
C ILE A 169 4.71 6.87 6.07
N LYS A 170 5.12 8.09 6.41
CA LYS A 170 4.96 8.64 7.78
C LYS A 170 3.50 8.64 8.25
N LYS A 171 2.59 9.17 7.42
CA LYS A 171 1.14 9.19 7.71
C LYS A 171 0.51 7.80 7.71
N HIS A 172 1.05 6.86 6.93
CA HIS A 172 0.62 5.46 7.00
C HIS A 172 1.07 4.79 8.31
N LEU A 173 2.27 5.09 8.80
CA LEU A 173 2.79 4.58 10.07
C LEU A 173 2.05 5.18 11.28
N GLU A 174 1.65 6.45 11.21
CA GLU A 174 0.83 7.09 12.23
C GLU A 174 -0.54 6.41 12.32
N SER A 175 -1.15 6.09 11.18
CA SER A 175 -2.42 5.37 11.09
C SER A 175 -2.26 3.86 11.09
N LYS A 176 -1.57 3.37 12.13
CA LYS A 176 -1.51 1.95 12.47
C LYS A 176 -2.37 1.65 13.68
N ARG A 177 -2.76 0.39 13.81
CA ARG A 177 -3.44 -0.13 14.98
C ARG A 177 -2.69 -1.36 15.47
N GLU A 178 -2.44 -1.42 16.76
CA GLU A 178 -1.80 -2.57 17.38
C GLU A 178 -2.77 -3.74 17.40
N LEU A 179 -2.28 -4.91 17.01
CA LEU A 179 -2.99 -6.16 17.20
C LEU A 179 -2.54 -6.75 18.53
N ASP A 180 -3.49 -6.86 19.45
CA ASP A 180 -3.33 -7.30 20.83
C ASP A 180 -3.05 -8.81 20.98
N SER A 181 -3.33 -9.61 19.94
CA SER A 181 -3.23 -11.08 20.00
C SER A 181 -2.49 -11.65 18.78
N TYR A 182 -1.54 -12.53 19.06
CA TYR A 182 -0.83 -13.30 18.04
C TYR A 182 -1.76 -14.29 17.33
N GLU A 183 -2.70 -14.90 18.05
CA GLU A 183 -3.69 -15.82 17.50
C GLU A 183 -4.57 -15.11 16.46
N ARG A 184 -4.97 -13.86 16.74
CA ARG A 184 -5.71 -13.04 15.76
C ARG A 184 -4.86 -12.77 14.52
N MET A 185 -3.56 -12.50 14.68
CA MET A 185 -2.64 -12.34 13.54
C MET A 185 -2.56 -13.61 12.70
N ALA A 186 -2.36 -14.76 13.36
CA ALA A 186 -2.24 -16.06 12.71
C ALA A 186 -3.53 -16.46 11.97
N VAL A 187 -4.70 -16.15 12.52
CA VAL A 187 -5.99 -16.33 11.84
C VAL A 187 -6.13 -15.41 10.62
N PHE A 188 -5.75 -14.13 10.72
CA PHE A 188 -5.80 -13.20 9.58
C PHE A 188 -4.85 -13.59 8.44
N ARG A 189 -3.73 -14.22 8.78
CA ARG A 189 -2.78 -14.81 7.84
C ARG A 189 -3.19 -16.21 7.33
N GLU A 190 -4.35 -16.71 7.73
CA GLU A 190 -4.85 -18.05 7.37
C GLU A 190 -3.93 -19.20 7.82
N LEU A 191 -3.11 -18.98 8.87
CA LEU A 191 -2.20 -19.98 9.45
C LEU A 191 -2.94 -20.92 10.41
N LEU A 192 -3.97 -20.42 11.09
CA LEU A 192 -4.83 -21.19 11.98
C LEU A 192 -6.21 -21.39 11.34
N PRO A 193 -6.70 -22.63 11.24
CA PRO A 193 -8.06 -22.88 10.78
C PRO A 193 -9.05 -22.40 11.84
N ILE A 194 -10.14 -21.78 11.38
CA ILE A 194 -11.26 -21.33 12.23
C ILE A 194 -12.57 -21.91 11.72
N GLU A 195 -13.46 -22.23 12.66
CA GLU A 195 -14.84 -22.57 12.34
C GLU A 195 -15.63 -21.27 12.08
N LYS A 196 -16.10 -21.09 10.86
CA LYS A 196 -16.77 -19.84 10.42
C LYS A 196 -18.29 -19.85 10.70
N GLY A 197 -18.82 -21.00 11.08
CA GLY A 197 -20.24 -21.26 11.20
C GLY A 197 -20.99 -21.17 9.86
N ILE A 198 -22.27 -21.51 9.90
CA ILE A 198 -23.16 -21.57 8.72
C ILE A 198 -23.14 -20.26 7.91
N ARG A 199 -23.12 -19.10 8.58
CA ARG A 199 -23.12 -17.80 7.92
C ARG A 199 -21.81 -17.45 7.23
N GLY A 200 -20.70 -18.06 7.62
CA GLY A 200 -19.43 -17.92 6.90
C GLY A 200 -19.26 -18.95 5.77
N GLU A 201 -19.94 -20.09 5.86
CA GLU A 201 -19.89 -21.18 4.87
C GLU A 201 -20.86 -21.01 3.71
N ILE A 202 -22.06 -20.45 3.96
CA ILE A 202 -23.10 -20.26 2.93
C ILE A 202 -22.75 -19.12 1.95
N VAL A 203 -21.79 -18.25 2.26
CA VAL A 203 -21.42 -17.16 1.36
C VAL A 203 -20.64 -17.73 0.17
N VAL A 204 -21.37 -18.14 -0.86
CA VAL A 204 -20.81 -18.45 -2.17
C VAL A 204 -20.39 -17.13 -2.80
N GLN A 205 -19.12 -16.79 -2.60
CA GLN A 205 -18.51 -15.58 -3.11
C GLN A 205 -18.14 -15.75 -4.58
N PHE A 206 -19.14 -15.89 -5.46
CA PHE A 206 -18.88 -15.95 -6.90
C PHE A 206 -18.65 -14.53 -7.44
N THR A 207 -17.46 -14.29 -7.98
CA THR A 207 -17.16 -13.01 -8.62
C THR A 207 -17.65 -13.02 -10.06
N ALA A 208 -18.70 -12.25 -10.36
CA ALA A 208 -19.17 -12.06 -11.73
C ALA A 208 -18.19 -11.18 -12.53
N ILE A 209 -17.15 -11.79 -13.11
CA ILE A 209 -16.04 -11.10 -13.79
C ILE A 209 -16.54 -10.20 -14.94
N SER A 210 -17.55 -10.63 -15.69
CA SER A 210 -18.13 -9.85 -16.78
C SER A 210 -18.83 -8.58 -16.29
N GLU A 211 -19.48 -8.64 -15.12
CA GLU A 211 -20.08 -7.47 -14.48
C GLU A 211 -18.99 -6.56 -13.88
N LEU A 212 -17.97 -7.14 -13.26
CA LEU A 212 -16.82 -6.39 -12.77
C LEU A 212 -16.18 -5.56 -13.88
N TRP A 213 -16.03 -6.11 -15.09
CA TRP A 213 -15.48 -5.37 -16.23
C TRP A 213 -16.37 -4.18 -16.66
N ARG A 214 -17.68 -4.40 -16.79
CA ARG A 214 -18.66 -3.36 -17.19
C ARG A 214 -18.72 -2.24 -16.16
N SER A 215 -18.75 -2.60 -14.89
CA SER A 215 -18.90 -1.69 -13.75
C SER A 215 -17.56 -1.35 -13.06
N ARG A 216 -16.42 -1.61 -13.70
CA ARG A 216 -15.07 -1.47 -13.09
C ARG A 216 -14.79 -0.07 -12.55
N ARG A 217 -15.28 0.96 -13.23
CA ARG A 217 -15.10 2.35 -12.78
C ARG A 217 -15.86 2.62 -11.48
N GLN A 218 -17.06 2.06 -11.35
CA GLN A 218 -17.86 2.15 -10.13
C GLN A 218 -17.27 1.32 -8.99
N ILE A 219 -16.88 0.07 -9.28
CA ILE A 219 -16.44 -0.88 -8.25
C ILE A 219 -14.99 -0.59 -7.80
N LEU A 220 -14.05 -0.50 -8.74
CA LEU A 220 -12.63 -0.31 -8.46
C LEU A 220 -12.25 1.16 -8.30
N GLY A 221 -12.87 2.07 -9.06
CA GLY A 221 -12.57 3.50 -8.99
C GLY A 221 -13.37 4.30 -7.96
N LEU A 222 -14.39 3.69 -7.33
CA LEU A 222 -15.44 4.38 -6.57
C LEU A 222 -16.03 5.57 -7.35
N CYS A 223 -16.26 5.38 -8.64
CA CYS A 223 -16.84 6.41 -9.50
C CYS A 223 -18.35 6.23 -9.58
N GLY A 224 -19.09 7.22 -9.09
CA GLY A 224 -20.51 7.35 -9.36
C GLY A 224 -20.75 8.36 -10.48
N THR A 225 -21.88 9.04 -10.40
CA THR A 225 -22.30 10.04 -11.38
C THR A 225 -22.64 11.36 -10.71
N LYS A 226 -22.47 12.47 -11.42
CA LYS A 226 -22.95 13.79 -11.03
C LYS A 226 -23.85 14.35 -12.11
N CYS A 227 -24.99 14.91 -11.73
CA CYS A 227 -25.91 15.51 -12.68
C CYS A 227 -25.35 16.83 -13.23
N LYS A 228 -25.27 16.96 -14.56
CA LYS A 228 -24.81 18.20 -15.21
C LYS A 228 -25.77 19.37 -15.03
N LYS A 229 -27.07 19.11 -14.80
CA LYS A 229 -28.11 20.13 -14.67
C LYS A 229 -28.19 20.74 -13.27
N CYS A 230 -28.25 19.90 -12.23
CA CYS A 230 -28.40 20.37 -10.85
C CYS A 230 -27.14 20.18 -9.99
N GLY A 231 -26.09 19.55 -10.52
CA GLY A 231 -24.83 19.33 -9.82
C GLY A 231 -24.87 18.25 -8.74
N THR A 232 -25.98 17.55 -8.52
CA THR A 232 -26.12 16.54 -7.46
C THR A 232 -25.26 15.31 -7.76
N PRO A 233 -24.29 14.95 -6.89
CA PRO A 233 -23.56 13.69 -6.99
C PRO A 233 -24.38 12.54 -6.41
N GLN A 234 -24.26 11.36 -7.02
CA GLN A 234 -24.97 10.15 -6.63
C GLN A 234 -24.10 8.91 -6.83
N PHE A 235 -24.15 8.00 -5.86
CA PHE A 235 -23.52 6.69 -5.91
C PHE A 235 -24.55 5.64 -5.44
N PRO A 236 -24.70 4.49 -6.12
CA PRO A 236 -24.00 4.04 -7.32
C PRO A 236 -24.32 4.89 -8.57
N SER A 237 -23.64 4.62 -9.69
CA SER A 237 -23.90 5.29 -10.96
C SER A 237 -25.32 5.01 -11.44
N GLN A 238 -26.08 6.06 -11.73
CA GLN A 238 -27.45 5.95 -12.26
C GLN A 238 -27.65 6.93 -13.42
N LEU A 239 -28.52 6.58 -14.37
CA LEU A 239 -28.84 7.42 -15.52
C LEU A 239 -29.85 8.54 -15.20
N VAL A 240 -30.62 8.36 -14.13
CA VAL A 240 -31.66 9.30 -13.69
C VAL A 240 -31.15 10.05 -12.47
N CYS A 241 -31.40 11.35 -12.40
CA CYS A 241 -31.01 12.16 -11.25
C CYS A 241 -31.85 11.79 -10.03
N VAL A 242 -31.18 11.51 -8.91
CA VAL A 242 -31.85 11.21 -7.63
C VAL A 242 -32.50 12.44 -7.00
N ASN A 243 -32.17 13.65 -7.46
CA ASN A 243 -32.81 14.87 -6.97
C ASN A 243 -34.26 14.94 -7.48
N PRO A 244 -35.28 14.90 -6.58
CA PRO A 244 -36.68 14.92 -6.96
C PRO A 244 -37.08 16.16 -7.78
N GLU A 245 -36.39 17.29 -7.59
CA GLU A 245 -36.68 18.55 -8.28
C GLU A 245 -36.08 18.61 -9.69
N CYS A 246 -35.09 17.75 -9.99
CA CYS A 246 -34.37 17.79 -11.27
C CYS A 246 -34.89 16.76 -12.27
N GLY A 247 -34.96 15.49 -11.86
CA GLY A 247 -35.43 14.37 -12.69
C GLY A 247 -34.69 14.17 -14.02
N ALA A 248 -33.53 14.80 -14.23
CA ALA A 248 -32.82 14.74 -15.50
C ALA A 248 -32.36 13.32 -15.83
N ILE A 249 -32.51 12.91 -17.09
CA ILE A 249 -32.16 11.58 -17.60
C ILE A 249 -31.02 11.71 -18.60
N GLY A 250 -29.98 10.90 -18.45
CA GLY A 250 -28.85 10.84 -19.40
C GLY A 250 -27.90 12.05 -19.36
N GLN A 251 -28.15 13.04 -18.51
CA GLN A 251 -27.30 14.23 -18.33
C GLN A 251 -26.37 14.06 -17.14
N MET A 252 -25.58 12.99 -17.15
CA MET A 252 -24.64 12.65 -16.08
C MET A 252 -23.18 12.77 -16.55
N GLU A 253 -22.30 13.13 -15.63
CA GLU A 253 -20.84 13.01 -15.78
C GLU A 253 -20.27 12.10 -14.70
N ASP A 254 -19.12 11.50 -14.96
CA ASP A 254 -18.45 10.66 -13.97
C ASP A 254 -17.99 11.51 -12.78
N TYR A 255 -18.24 11.03 -11.57
CA TYR A 255 -17.82 11.70 -10.34
C TYR A 255 -17.12 10.73 -9.40
N ARG A 256 -15.88 11.07 -9.04
CA ARG A 256 -15.00 10.21 -8.24
C ARG A 256 -15.19 10.47 -6.76
N PHE A 257 -15.62 9.46 -6.02
CA PHE A 257 -15.81 9.52 -4.56
C PHE A 257 -14.59 9.02 -3.78
N SER A 258 -13.63 8.34 -4.43
CA SER A 258 -12.50 7.71 -3.74
C SER A 258 -11.59 8.68 -2.95
N GLU A 259 -11.51 9.93 -3.38
CA GLU A 259 -10.67 10.97 -2.75
C GLU A 259 -11.48 11.90 -1.83
N LYS A 260 -12.79 11.62 -1.66
CA LYS A 260 -13.69 12.44 -0.86
C LYS A 260 -13.74 11.91 0.56
N LYS A 261 -13.73 12.84 1.51
CA LYS A 261 -14.09 12.55 2.89
C LYS A 261 -15.60 12.44 3.00
N GLY A 262 -16.04 11.73 4.03
CA GLY A 262 -17.44 11.57 4.35
C GLY A 262 -17.70 11.65 5.84
N THR A 263 -18.98 11.63 6.18
CA THR A 263 -19.50 11.64 7.55
C THR A 263 -20.41 10.44 7.72
N LEU A 264 -20.22 9.70 8.80
CA LEU A 264 -21.05 8.54 9.11
C LEU A 264 -22.45 8.99 9.56
N PHE A 265 -23.47 8.67 8.77
CA PHE A 265 -24.86 9.06 9.03
C PHE A 265 -25.54 8.09 10.01
N THR A 266 -25.35 6.78 9.80
CA THR A 266 -25.85 5.73 10.71
C THR A 266 -24.95 4.51 10.58
N TYR A 267 -24.88 3.69 11.63
CA TYR A 267 -24.08 2.47 11.65
C TYR A 267 -24.77 1.36 12.44
N THR A 268 -24.31 0.13 12.19
CA THR A 268 -24.70 -1.07 12.92
C THR A 268 -23.44 -1.89 13.18
N ALA A 269 -23.34 -2.46 14.39
CA ALA A 269 -22.37 -3.49 14.73
C ALA A 269 -23.09 -4.84 14.84
N ASP A 270 -22.86 -5.73 13.86
CA ASP A 270 -23.53 -7.01 13.73
C ASP A 270 -22.61 -8.14 14.21
N SER A 271 -22.92 -8.70 15.38
CA SER A 271 -22.17 -9.83 15.96
C SER A 271 -22.59 -11.19 15.37
N LEU A 272 -23.65 -11.25 14.56
CA LEU A 272 -24.11 -12.48 13.93
C LEU A 272 -23.60 -12.64 12.50
N ALA A 273 -23.26 -11.56 11.81
CA ALA A 273 -22.61 -11.62 10.50
C ALA A 273 -21.17 -12.13 10.63
N TYR A 274 -20.76 -13.01 9.73
CA TYR A 274 -19.37 -13.48 9.70
C TYR A 274 -18.45 -12.34 9.28
N SER A 275 -17.49 -12.02 10.15
CA SER A 275 -16.36 -11.14 9.88
C SER A 275 -15.09 -11.81 10.44
N PRO A 276 -13.95 -11.76 9.73
CA PRO A 276 -12.68 -12.19 10.31
C PRO A 276 -12.36 -11.47 11.62
N SER A 277 -12.78 -10.21 11.75
CA SER A 277 -12.69 -9.40 12.96
C SER A 277 -14.11 -9.05 13.43
N PRO A 278 -14.75 -9.87 14.28
CA PRO A 278 -16.09 -9.57 14.79
C PRO A 278 -16.07 -8.41 15.81
N PRO A 279 -17.14 -7.61 15.91
CA PRO A 279 -18.37 -7.65 15.10
C PRO A 279 -18.18 -7.07 13.69
N ALA A 280 -19.07 -7.41 12.75
CA ALA A 280 -19.09 -6.77 11.43
C ALA A 280 -19.70 -5.36 11.57
N ILE A 281 -18.91 -4.32 11.29
CA ILE A 281 -19.36 -2.93 11.40
C ILE A 281 -19.63 -2.39 10.01
N TYR A 282 -20.83 -1.86 9.78
CA TYR A 282 -21.20 -1.26 8.50
C TYR A 282 -22.20 -0.12 8.69
N GLY A 283 -22.22 0.83 7.76
CA GLY A 283 -23.00 2.05 7.92
C GLY A 283 -23.17 2.86 6.65
N MET A 284 -24.03 3.88 6.72
CA MET A 284 -24.26 4.82 5.63
C MET A 284 -23.31 6.00 5.76
N VAL A 285 -22.57 6.29 4.69
CA VAL A 285 -21.62 7.42 4.64
C VAL A 285 -22.17 8.50 3.72
N ASP A 286 -22.24 9.72 4.25
CA ASP A 286 -22.55 10.94 3.50
C ASP A 286 -21.24 11.60 3.04
N PHE A 287 -21.04 11.72 1.73
CA PHE A 287 -19.82 12.31 1.18
C PHE A 287 -19.86 13.84 1.18
N ASP A 288 -18.68 14.44 1.37
CA ASP A 288 -18.49 15.87 1.21
C ASP A 288 -18.73 16.27 -0.27
N GLY A 289 -19.76 17.09 -0.49
CA GLY A 289 -20.25 17.46 -1.83
C GLY A 289 -21.53 16.74 -2.27
N GLY A 290 -22.01 15.77 -1.48
CA GLY A 290 -23.26 15.04 -1.73
C GLY A 290 -23.05 13.63 -2.24
N GLY A 291 -24.07 12.79 -2.09
CA GLY A 291 -24.03 11.35 -2.33
C GLY A 291 -23.98 10.57 -1.01
N ARG A 292 -24.72 9.47 -0.95
CA ARG A 292 -24.84 8.60 0.23
C ARG A 292 -24.78 7.14 -0.21
N TYR A 293 -23.96 6.34 0.46
CA TYR A 293 -23.94 4.90 0.21
C TYR A 293 -23.52 4.09 1.44
N TRP A 294 -23.84 2.80 1.40
CA TRP A 294 -23.54 1.83 2.44
C TRP A 294 -22.13 1.25 2.27
N PHE A 295 -21.32 1.30 3.32
CA PHE A 295 -19.96 0.75 3.35
C PHE A 295 -19.71 -0.04 4.63
N ASP A 296 -18.83 -1.04 4.53
CA ASP A 296 -18.19 -1.66 5.68
C ASP A 296 -17.22 -0.66 6.32
N LEU A 297 -17.23 -0.58 7.65
CA LEU A 297 -16.26 0.19 8.42
C LEU A 297 -15.11 -0.73 8.85
N THR A 298 -13.89 -0.23 8.74
CA THR A 298 -12.68 -0.90 9.23
C THR A 298 -11.82 0.05 10.04
N ASP A 299 -10.80 -0.48 10.71
CA ASP A 299 -9.84 0.29 11.50
C ASP A 299 -10.50 1.03 12.69
N THR A 300 -11.56 0.44 13.26
CA THR A 300 -12.34 0.96 14.41
C THR A 300 -12.99 -0.17 15.19
N ASP A 301 -13.20 0.01 16.49
CA ASP A 301 -14.05 -0.88 17.30
C ASP A 301 -15.49 -0.38 17.37
N ALA A 302 -16.41 -1.27 17.73
CA ALA A 302 -17.83 -0.94 17.87
C ALA A 302 -18.07 0.18 18.89
N ASP A 303 -17.26 0.25 19.94
CA ASP A 303 -17.37 1.25 21.02
C ASP A 303 -16.87 2.64 20.59
N ASP A 304 -15.98 2.71 19.60
CA ASP A 304 -15.40 3.95 19.11
C ASP A 304 -16.24 4.62 18.00
N VAL A 305 -17.13 3.85 17.37
CA VAL A 305 -17.97 4.34 16.27
C VAL A 305 -19.14 5.15 16.81
N LYS A 306 -19.35 6.33 16.21
CA LYS A 306 -20.43 7.26 16.56
C LYS A 306 -20.98 7.93 15.31
N VAL A 307 -22.27 8.27 15.34
CA VAL A 307 -22.88 9.09 14.29
C VAL A 307 -22.16 10.44 14.22
N GLY A 308 -21.85 10.89 13.01
CA GLY A 308 -21.07 12.10 12.77
C GLY A 308 -19.56 11.86 12.64
N LEU A 309 -19.07 10.62 12.82
CA LEU A 309 -17.66 10.29 12.65
C LEU A 309 -17.17 10.63 11.23
N LYS A 310 -16.04 11.32 11.14
CA LYS A 310 -15.40 11.62 9.85
C LYS A 310 -14.66 10.40 9.34
N VAL A 311 -14.93 10.04 8.08
CA VAL A 311 -14.36 8.86 7.43
C VAL A 311 -13.73 9.21 6.09
N GLU A 312 -12.73 8.44 5.70
CA GLU A 312 -12.17 8.41 4.35
C GLU A 312 -12.31 7.01 3.74
N MET A 313 -12.15 6.92 2.42
CA MET A 313 -12.32 5.66 1.70
C MET A 313 -10.97 4.96 1.53
N SER A 314 -10.91 3.70 1.94
CA SER A 314 -9.73 2.85 1.75
C SER A 314 -10.07 1.66 0.86
N PHE A 315 -9.26 1.42 -0.17
CA PHE A 315 -9.41 0.26 -1.05
C PHE A 315 -8.83 -0.99 -0.36
N ARG A 316 -9.66 -2.00 -0.12
CA ARG A 316 -9.29 -3.19 0.66
C ARG A 316 -9.80 -4.47 -0.01
N LYS A 317 -9.17 -5.60 0.32
CA LYS A 317 -9.68 -6.93 -0.03
C LYS A 317 -11.05 -7.10 0.63
N LYS A 318 -12.10 -7.29 -0.18
CA LYS A 318 -13.46 -7.56 0.31
C LYS A 318 -13.59 -9.05 0.63
N TYR A 319 -13.16 -9.91 -0.29
CA TYR A 319 -13.22 -11.35 -0.13
C TYR A 319 -12.31 -12.10 -1.11
N VAL A 320 -12.18 -13.42 -0.94
CA VAL A 320 -11.44 -14.32 -1.84
C VAL A 320 -12.37 -15.44 -2.30
N ASP A 321 -12.65 -15.48 -3.60
CA ASP A 321 -13.32 -16.61 -4.23
C ASP A 321 -12.32 -17.77 -4.33
N LYS A 322 -12.26 -18.60 -3.28
CA LYS A 322 -11.31 -19.72 -3.20
C LYS A 322 -11.52 -20.76 -4.29
N LYS A 323 -12.75 -20.89 -4.83
CA LYS A 323 -13.07 -21.87 -5.88
C LYS A 323 -12.44 -21.49 -7.21
N PHE A 324 -12.44 -20.20 -7.54
CA PHE A 324 -11.89 -19.69 -8.80
C PHE A 324 -10.53 -18.98 -8.63
N GLY A 325 -10.03 -18.86 -7.40
CA GLY A 325 -8.78 -18.14 -7.10
C GLY A 325 -8.86 -16.63 -7.32
N VAL A 326 -10.06 -16.03 -7.24
CA VAL A 326 -10.27 -14.60 -7.54
C VAL A 326 -10.26 -13.77 -6.26
N HIS A 327 -9.36 -12.80 -6.20
CA HIS A 327 -9.33 -11.82 -5.11
C HIS A 327 -10.20 -10.61 -5.45
N ALA A 328 -11.29 -10.42 -4.72
CA ALA A 328 -12.21 -9.30 -4.93
C ALA A 328 -11.87 -8.15 -3.98
N TYR A 329 -11.77 -6.95 -4.54
CA TYR A 329 -11.46 -5.73 -3.81
C TYR A 329 -12.64 -4.76 -3.88
N PHE A 330 -12.84 -4.01 -2.81
CA PHE A 330 -13.84 -2.95 -2.74
C PHE A 330 -13.42 -1.88 -1.73
N TRP A 331 -14.09 -0.73 -1.79
CA TRP A 331 -13.85 0.37 -0.89
C TRP A 331 -14.53 0.15 0.46
N LYS A 332 -13.82 0.47 1.54
CA LYS A 332 -14.31 0.46 2.92
C LYS A 332 -14.13 1.85 3.53
N ALA A 333 -14.97 2.19 4.49
CA ALA A 333 -14.84 3.43 5.24
C ALA A 333 -13.87 3.24 6.41
N VAL A 334 -12.91 4.15 6.57
CA VAL A 334 -11.99 4.16 7.71
C VAL A 334 -12.09 5.52 8.41
N PRO A 335 -12.01 5.58 9.75
CA PRO A 335 -11.96 6.86 10.45
C PRO A 335 -10.79 7.71 9.97
N VAL A 336 -11.02 9.01 9.81
CA VAL A 336 -9.92 9.95 9.57
C VAL A 336 -9.20 10.16 10.90
N MET A 337 -7.94 9.72 10.99
CA MET A 337 -7.11 10.06 12.14
C MET A 337 -6.67 11.53 12.02
N GLU A 338 -6.86 12.30 13.09
CA GLU A 338 -6.47 13.72 13.17
C GLU A 338 -4.96 13.92 13.26
#